data_AF-A0A2E6SVW6-F1
#
_entry.id   AF-A0A2E6SVW6-F1
#
_cell.length_a   1.000
_cell.length_b   1.000
_cell.length_c   1.000
_cell.angle_alpha   90.00
_cell.angle_beta   90.00
_cell.angle_gamma   90.00
#
_symmetry.space_group_name_H-M   'P 1'
#
loop_
_entity.id
_entity.type
_entity.pdbx_description
1 polymer ?
#
loop_
_entity_poly.entity_id
_entity_poly.type
_entity_poly.pdbx_seq_one_letter_code
_entity_poly.pdbx_strand_id
1 'polypeptide(L)'
;MDKLQQLSNIRADEVNISKITDFFETIKNVKDIDTEGAEDHIVKSDNLREDVVHNCDPEEKALIMENFPAQQGTYLVVPKVIQ
;
A
#
# COMPACT_ATOMS: atom_id res chain seq x y z
N MET A 1 15.00 -24.55 16.56
CA MET A 1 14.38 -23.22 16.35
C MET A 1 13.59 -23.30 15.08
N ASP A 2 12.33 -22.89 15.13
CA ASP A 2 11.42 -22.85 13.99
C ASP A 2 11.95 -21.89 12.92
N LYS A 3 11.97 -22.30 11.65
CA LYS A 3 12.45 -21.45 10.55
C LYS A 3 11.65 -20.15 10.47
N LEU A 4 10.36 -20.18 10.87
CA LEU A 4 9.52 -19.00 10.97
C LEU A 4 10.01 -17.99 12.01
N GLN A 5 10.52 -18.44 13.16
CA GLN A 5 11.08 -17.56 14.20
C GLN A 5 12.42 -16.92 13.79
N GLN A 6 13.15 -17.53 12.85
CA GLN A 6 14.36 -16.91 12.28
C GLN A 6 14.00 -15.80 11.28
N LEU A 7 12.86 -15.92 10.59
CA LEU A 7 12.40 -14.96 9.58
C LEU A 7 11.84 -13.67 10.21
N SER A 8 11.23 -13.73 11.39
CA SER A 8 10.70 -12.54 12.10
C SER A 8 11.78 -11.61 12.68
N ASN A 9 13.06 -12.03 12.68
CA ASN A 9 14.17 -11.35 13.35
C ASN A 9 15.14 -10.62 12.41
N ILE A 10 14.82 -10.49 11.11
CA ILE A 10 15.62 -9.70 10.18
C ILE A 10 15.42 -8.21 10.48
N ARG A 11 16.43 -7.55 11.06
CA ARG A 11 16.45 -6.10 11.27
C ARG A 11 16.91 -5.38 9.98
N ALA A 12 16.35 -4.19 9.75
CA ALA A 12 16.40 -3.45 8.48
C ALA A 12 17.75 -2.74 8.17
N ASP A 13 18.73 -2.87 9.04
CA ASP A 13 20.01 -2.15 9.03
C ASP A 13 21.09 -2.76 8.12
N GLU A 14 20.89 -3.98 7.62
CA GLU A 14 21.72 -4.58 6.56
C GLU A 14 20.84 -5.21 5.48
N VAL A 15 20.43 -4.40 4.49
CA VAL A 15 19.70 -4.89 3.31
C VAL A 15 20.65 -5.74 2.46
N ASN A 16 20.76 -7.01 2.81
CA ASN A 16 21.53 -7.99 2.05
C ASN A 16 20.64 -8.54 0.93
N ILE A 17 20.88 -8.07 -0.28
CA ILE A 17 20.13 -8.46 -1.49
C ILE A 17 20.11 -9.99 -1.68
N SER A 18 21.19 -10.69 -1.30
CA SER A 18 21.25 -12.16 -1.34
C SER A 18 20.22 -12.77 -0.41
N LYS A 19 20.12 -12.30 0.84
CA LYS A 19 19.13 -12.81 1.81
C LYS A 19 17.69 -12.54 1.38
N ILE A 20 17.44 -11.41 0.71
CA ILE A 20 16.12 -11.08 0.14
C ILE A 20 15.79 -12.01 -1.03
N THR A 21 16.78 -12.26 -1.90
CA THR A 21 16.62 -13.19 -3.02
C THR A 21 16.33 -14.61 -2.51
N ASP A 22 17.10 -15.08 -1.53
CA ASP A 22 16.92 -16.40 -0.91
C ASP A 22 15.54 -16.52 -0.23
N PHE A 23 15.02 -15.42 0.34
CA PHE A 23 13.68 -15.35 0.90
C PHE A 23 12.61 -15.56 -0.18
N PHE A 24 12.68 -14.83 -1.30
CA PHE A 24 11.72 -14.99 -2.39
C PHE A 24 11.81 -16.37 -3.05
N GLU A 25 13.01 -16.93 -3.21
CA GLU A 25 13.18 -18.30 -3.71
C GLU A 25 12.59 -19.34 -2.74
N THR A 26 12.71 -19.13 -1.43
CA THR A 26 12.09 -20.01 -0.43
C THR A 26 10.56 -19.97 -0.55
N ILE A 27 9.95 -18.79 -0.69
CA ILE A 27 8.49 -18.64 -0.85
C ILE A 27 7.99 -19.33 -2.12
N LYS A 28 8.67 -19.16 -3.27
CA LYS A 28 8.27 -19.77 -4.54
C LYS A 28 8.24 -21.31 -4.49
N ASN A 29 9.04 -21.91 -3.62
CA ASN A 29 9.17 -23.37 -3.51
C ASN A 29 8.22 -24.00 -2.48
N VAL A 30 7.35 -23.22 -1.84
CA VAL A 30 6.29 -23.75 -0.95
C VAL A 30 5.24 -24.47 -1.79
N LYS A 31 4.97 -25.74 -1.46
CA LYS A 31 4.05 -26.61 -2.21
C LYS A 31 2.64 -26.63 -1.63
N ASP A 32 2.53 -26.55 -0.32
CA ASP A 32 1.26 -26.60 0.41
C ASP A 32 0.93 -25.19 0.88
N ILE A 33 0.24 -24.43 0.03
CA ILE A 33 -0.20 -23.07 0.34
C ILE A 33 -1.59 -23.18 0.98
N ASP A 34 -1.67 -22.83 2.25
CA ASP A 34 -2.95 -22.57 2.88
C ASP A 34 -3.54 -21.29 2.28
N THR A 35 -4.76 -21.40 1.77
CA THR A 35 -5.49 -20.30 1.13
C THR A 35 -6.67 -19.84 1.98
N GLU A 36 -6.79 -20.32 3.22
CA GLU A 36 -7.78 -19.84 4.18
C GLU A 36 -7.65 -18.31 4.34
N GLY A 37 -8.76 -17.59 4.15
CA GLY A 37 -8.79 -16.11 4.17
C GLY A 37 -8.42 -15.42 2.86
N ALA A 38 -8.00 -16.14 1.80
CA ALA A 38 -7.74 -15.52 0.49
C ALA A 38 -8.98 -14.85 -0.13
N GLU A 39 -10.16 -15.35 0.21
CA GLU A 39 -11.45 -14.78 -0.23
C GLU A 39 -11.78 -13.42 0.39
N ASP A 40 -11.16 -13.07 1.53
CA ASP A 40 -11.39 -11.79 2.22
C ASP A 40 -10.83 -10.58 1.45
N HIS A 41 -9.99 -10.84 0.44
CA HIS A 41 -9.40 -9.84 -0.43
C HIS A 41 -10.09 -9.74 -1.80
N ILE A 42 -11.19 -10.48 -2.00
CA ILE A 42 -11.97 -10.45 -3.23
C ILE A 42 -13.08 -9.40 -3.09
N VAL A 43 -13.09 -8.42 -3.99
CA VAL A 43 -14.17 -7.42 -4.05
C VAL A 43 -15.47 -8.13 -4.42
N LYS A 44 -16.47 -8.04 -3.54
CA LYS A 44 -17.82 -8.58 -3.77
C LYS A 44 -18.69 -7.51 -4.42
N SER A 45 -19.73 -7.94 -5.14
CA SER A 45 -20.71 -7.01 -5.72
C SER A 45 -21.35 -6.10 -4.68
N ASP A 46 -21.48 -6.57 -3.44
CA ASP A 46 -22.02 -5.80 -2.31
C ASP A 46 -21.07 -4.70 -1.80
N ASN A 47 -19.81 -4.67 -2.26
CA ASN A 47 -18.85 -3.61 -1.91
C ASN A 47 -18.91 -2.40 -2.85
N LEU A 48 -19.81 -2.41 -3.85
CA LEU A 48 -19.97 -1.27 -4.74
C LEU A 48 -20.59 -0.08 -4.00
N ARG A 49 -20.01 1.10 -4.21
CA ARG A 49 -20.57 2.36 -3.70
C ARG A 49 -21.84 2.72 -4.47
N GLU A 50 -22.84 3.22 -3.76
CA GLU A 50 -24.05 3.77 -4.38
C GLU A 50 -23.75 5.01 -5.24
N ASP A 51 -24.52 5.20 -6.30
CA ASP A 51 -24.41 6.37 -7.18
C ASP A 51 -25.12 7.59 -6.57
N VAL A 52 -24.51 8.12 -5.51
CA VAL A 52 -25.01 9.30 -4.78
C VAL A 52 -23.92 10.35 -4.65
N VAL A 53 -24.34 11.62 -4.58
CA VAL A 53 -23.45 12.77 -4.40
C VAL A 53 -23.11 12.91 -2.92
N HIS A 54 -21.81 12.96 -2.61
CA HIS A 54 -21.31 13.36 -1.29
C HIS A 54 -20.64 14.73 -1.43
N ASN A 55 -21.13 15.72 -0.68
CA ASN A 55 -20.52 17.05 -0.64
C ASN A 55 -19.28 17.02 0.24
N CYS A 56 -18.21 17.70 -0.18
CA CYS A 56 -17.02 17.88 0.66
C CYS A 56 -17.26 18.94 1.73
N ASP A 57 -16.71 18.72 2.91
CA ASP A 57 -16.73 19.71 3.99
C ASP A 57 -15.76 20.87 3.66
N PRO A 58 -16.14 22.14 3.86
CA PRO A 58 -15.23 23.27 3.73
C PRO A 58 -13.94 23.12 4.57
N GLU A 59 -14.02 22.53 5.76
CA GLU A 59 -12.88 22.28 6.65
C GLU A 59 -11.94 21.25 6.06
N GLU A 60 -12.48 20.15 5.52
CA GLU A 60 -11.69 19.12 4.84
C GLU A 60 -10.95 19.70 3.63
N LYS A 61 -11.63 20.54 2.84
CA LYS A 61 -11.01 21.23 1.71
C LYS A 61 -9.87 22.15 2.16
N ALA A 62 -10.03 22.86 3.27
CA ALA A 62 -9.00 23.71 3.83
C ALA A 62 -7.79 22.89 4.30
N LEU A 63 -8.04 21.78 5.01
CA LEU A 63 -6.99 20.86 5.50
C LEU A 63 -6.18 20.25 4.34
N ILE A 64 -6.84 19.87 3.25
CA ILE A 64 -6.15 19.36 2.06
C ILE A 64 -5.21 20.42 1.47
N MET A 65 -5.69 21.66 1.33
CA MET A 65 -4.88 22.75 0.77
C MET A 65 -3.70 23.14 1.68
N GLU A 66 -3.88 23.11 3.01
CA GLU A 66 -2.78 23.35 3.96
C GLU A 66 -1.60 22.39 3.75
N ASN A 67 -1.88 21.17 3.28
CA ASN A 67 -0.89 20.14 3.02
C ASN A 67 -0.31 20.17 1.59
N PHE A 68 -0.67 21.16 0.75
CA PHE A 68 -0.09 21.28 -0.57
C PHE A 68 1.39 21.67 -0.48
N PRO A 69 2.32 20.89 -1.08
CA PRO A 69 3.75 21.25 -1.08
C PRO A 69 4.04 22.55 -1.83
N ALA A 70 3.22 22.88 -2.83
CA ALA A 70 3.24 24.16 -3.53
C ALA A 70 1.82 24.50 -4.00
N GLN A 71 1.40 25.75 -3.88
CA GLN A 71 0.02 26.16 -4.15
C GLN A 71 -0.04 27.48 -4.91
N GLN A 72 -1.01 27.59 -5.82
CA GLN A 72 -1.39 28.84 -6.48
C GLN A 72 -2.91 28.98 -6.41
N GLY A 73 -3.40 29.92 -5.60
CA GLY A 73 -4.84 30.04 -5.35
C GLY A 73 -5.36 28.77 -4.68
N THR A 74 -6.32 28.08 -5.29
CA THR A 74 -6.85 26.79 -4.79
C THR A 74 -6.26 25.57 -5.50
N TYR A 75 -5.17 25.73 -6.25
CA TYR A 75 -4.58 24.67 -7.08
C TYR A 75 -3.25 24.21 -6.49
N LEU A 76 -3.06 22.88 -6.45
CA LEU A 76 -1.77 22.24 -6.21
C LEU A 76 -0.86 22.48 -7.43
N VAL A 77 0.33 23.02 -7.20
CA VAL A 77 1.32 23.30 -8.24
C VAL A 77 2.30 22.15 -8.33
N VAL A 78 2.44 21.60 -9.53
CA VAL A 78 3.41 20.54 -9.84
C VAL A 78 4.27 20.95 -11.03
N PRO A 79 5.51 20.45 -11.15
CA PRO A 79 6.29 20.60 -12.35
C PRO A 79 5.51 20.09 -13.55
N LYS A 80 5.48 20.88 -14.63
CA LYS A 80 4.88 20.45 -15.88
C LYS A 80 5.62 19.20 -16.35
N VAL A 81 4.88 18.10 -16.57
CA VAL A 81 5.44 16.92 -17.23
C VAL A 81 5.82 17.35 -18.65
N ILE A 82 7.12 17.45 -18.89
CA ILE A 82 7.70 17.60 -20.22
C ILE A 82 8.27 16.25 -20.62
N GLN A 83 8.01 15.86 -21.87
CA GLN A 83 8.45 14.63 -22.49
C GLN A 83 9.69 14.91 -23.33
#